data_AF-A0A9X1PGS0-F1
#
_entry.id   AF-A0A9X1PGS0-F1
#
_cell.length_a   1.000
_cell.length_b   1.000
_cell.length_c   1.000
_cell.angle_alpha   90.00
_cell.angle_beta   90.00
_cell.angle_gamma   90.00
#
_symmetry.space_group_name_H-M   'P 1'
#
loop_
_entity.id
_entity.type
_entity.pdbx_description
1 polymer ?
#
loop_
_entity_poly.entity_id
_entity_poly.type
_entity_poly.pdbx_seq_one_letter_code
_entity_poly.pdbx_strand_id
1 'polypeptide(L)'
;MKAHNGMRPQDIIILFKILLAENESWQYRDLSTSLLISVSEIAESLNRSHLAGLIDVTKKKVHRLSIMEFIKYGLHYVFPQRPGAIVTGIATAHSHPFYQNHFESETNYVWEHENGNMRGQSVQPLYKGLANAALQDEELYKMSAGIDIIRVGKAREKKFAIAELEKAIL
;
A
#
# COMPACT_ATOMS: atom_id res chain seq x y z
N MET A 1 16.40 -10.52 -21.49
CA MET A 1 15.48 -10.22 -20.37
C MET A 1 16.05 -9.07 -19.57
N LYS A 2 15.26 -8.06 -19.20
CA LYS A 2 15.71 -7.05 -18.23
C LYS A 2 16.05 -7.75 -16.92
N ALA A 3 17.15 -7.36 -16.27
CA ALA A 3 17.54 -7.93 -14.99
C ALA A 3 16.44 -7.67 -13.95
N HIS A 4 16.04 -8.71 -13.23
CA HIS A 4 15.09 -8.58 -12.13
C HIS A 4 15.83 -8.07 -10.88
N ASN A 5 15.76 -6.77 -10.62
CA ASN A 5 16.44 -6.13 -9.49
C ASN A 5 15.63 -6.20 -8.17
N GLY A 6 14.72 -7.17 -8.05
CA GLY A 6 13.82 -7.32 -6.90
C GLY A 6 12.56 -6.46 -6.99
N MET A 7 11.55 -6.82 -6.19
CA MET A 7 10.34 -6.03 -6.03
C MET A 7 10.61 -4.67 -5.39
N ARG A 8 9.78 -3.69 -5.72
CA ARG A 8 9.78 -2.34 -5.14
C ARG A 8 8.53 -2.12 -4.28
N PRO A 9 8.56 -1.20 -3.30
CA PRO A 9 7.43 -1.05 -2.40
C PRO A 9 6.14 -0.58 -3.12
N GLN A 10 6.26 0.23 -4.18
CA GLN A 10 5.12 0.62 -5.03
C GLN A 10 4.42 -0.53 -5.76
N ASP A 11 5.09 -1.67 -5.96
CA ASP A 11 4.50 -2.82 -6.66
C ASP A 11 3.27 -3.34 -5.91
N ILE A 12 3.28 -3.25 -4.57
CA ILE A 12 2.17 -3.65 -3.72
C ILE A 12 0.95 -2.77 -3.96
N ILE A 13 1.14 -1.45 -4.03
CA ILE A 13 0.04 -0.51 -4.24
C ILE A 13 -0.53 -0.63 -5.66
N ILE A 14 0.32 -0.88 -6.66
CA ILE A 14 -0.13 -1.11 -8.04
C ILE A 14 -1.01 -2.37 -8.12
N LEU A 15 -0.60 -3.47 -7.48
CA LEU A 15 -1.39 -4.69 -7.42
C LEU A 15 -2.71 -4.49 -6.66
N PHE A 16 -2.70 -3.71 -5.57
CA PHE A 16 -3.92 -3.31 -4.86
C PHE A 16 -4.88 -2.53 -5.74
N LYS A 17 -4.39 -1.53 -6.49
CA LYS A 17 -5.27 -0.77 -7.37
C LYS A 17 -5.95 -1.65 -8.43
N ILE A 18 -5.27 -2.68 -8.92
CA ILE A 18 -5.84 -3.66 -9.84
C ILE A 18 -6.89 -4.54 -9.14
N LEU A 19 -6.65 -4.94 -7.90
CA LEU A 19 -7.61 -5.70 -7.11
C LEU A 19 -8.90 -4.92 -6.85
N LEU A 20 -8.78 -3.62 -6.55
CA LEU A 20 -9.94 -2.75 -6.27
C LEU A 20 -10.76 -2.41 -7.53
N ALA A 21 -10.14 -2.42 -8.71
CA ALA A 21 -10.82 -2.14 -9.98
C ALA A 21 -11.64 -3.34 -10.55
N GLU A 22 -12.18 -4.20 -9.68
CA GLU A 22 -12.74 -5.53 -10.01
C GLU A 22 -13.54 -5.58 -11.32
N ASN A 23 -12.96 -6.22 -12.35
CA ASN A 23 -13.56 -6.45 -13.67
C ASN A 23 -13.71 -5.22 -14.59
N GLU A 24 -13.23 -4.06 -14.18
CA GLU A 24 -13.14 -2.92 -15.09
C GLU A 24 -12.00 -3.10 -16.09
N SER A 25 -12.27 -2.78 -17.35
CA SER A 25 -11.24 -2.74 -18.37
C SER A 25 -10.33 -1.53 -18.13
N TRP A 26 -9.22 -1.74 -17.43
CA TRP A 26 -8.22 -0.70 -17.21
C TRP A 26 -7.05 -0.80 -18.19
N GLN A 27 -6.44 0.33 -18.49
CA GLN A 27 -5.20 0.49 -19.22
C GLN A 27 -4.09 1.01 -18.29
N TYR A 28 -2.84 0.93 -18.75
CA TYR A 28 -1.70 1.38 -17.93
C TYR A 28 -1.77 2.88 -17.62
N ARG A 29 -2.41 3.66 -18.50
CA ARG A 29 -2.65 5.09 -18.29
C ARG A 29 -3.60 5.35 -17.12
N ASP A 30 -4.59 4.49 -16.91
CA ASP A 30 -5.56 4.66 -15.82
C ASP A 30 -4.88 4.42 -14.46
N LEU A 31 -4.04 3.38 -14.37
CA LEU A 31 -3.19 3.15 -13.20
C LEU A 31 -2.18 4.29 -13.00
N SER A 32 -1.60 4.79 -14.09
CA SER A 32 -0.63 5.87 -14.05
C SER A 32 -1.22 7.15 -13.45
N THR A 33 -2.40 7.54 -13.93
CA THR A 33 -3.12 8.73 -13.46
C THR A 33 -3.57 8.56 -12.02
N SER A 34 -4.21 7.43 -11.68
CA SER A 34 -4.76 7.22 -10.33
C SER A 34 -3.67 7.09 -9.26
N LEU A 35 -2.53 6.48 -9.58
CA LEU A 35 -1.45 6.27 -8.62
C LEU A 35 -0.38 7.35 -8.66
N LEU A 36 -0.42 8.28 -9.62
CA LEU A 36 0.63 9.28 -9.87
C LEU A 36 2.00 8.63 -10.11
N ILE A 37 2.01 7.51 -10.85
CA ILE A 37 3.20 6.74 -11.23
C ILE A 37 3.32 6.78 -12.75
N SER A 38 4.51 6.98 -13.30
CA SER A 38 4.70 6.98 -14.75
C SER A 38 4.27 5.65 -15.40
N VAL A 39 3.71 5.70 -16.62
CA VAL A 39 3.28 4.51 -17.38
C VAL A 39 4.41 3.48 -17.54
N SER A 40 5.66 3.93 -17.73
CA SER A 40 6.82 3.05 -17.82
C SER A 40 7.07 2.30 -16.52
N GLU A 41 6.97 2.97 -15.37
CA GLU A 41 7.12 2.33 -14.07
C GLU A 41 5.96 1.37 -13.75
N ILE A 42 4.72 1.66 -14.17
CA ILE A 42 3.61 0.70 -14.11
C ILE A 42 3.96 -0.57 -14.90
N ALA A 43 4.45 -0.43 -16.13
CA ALA A 43 4.83 -1.58 -16.96
C ALA A 43 5.95 -2.42 -16.32
N GLU A 44 6.97 -1.78 -15.75
CA GLU A 44 8.07 -2.46 -15.04
C GLU A 44 7.59 -3.13 -13.75
N SER A 45 6.69 -2.49 -13.00
CA SER A 45 6.07 -3.07 -11.81
C SER A 45 5.32 -4.36 -12.11
N LEU A 46 4.51 -4.36 -13.17
CA LEU A 46 3.77 -5.55 -13.58
C LEU A 46 4.69 -6.65 -14.12
N ASN A 47 5.82 -6.30 -14.74
CA ASN A 47 6.86 -7.27 -15.10
C ASN A 47 7.45 -7.95 -13.85
N ARG A 48 7.84 -7.17 -12.83
CA ARG A 48 8.37 -7.71 -11.57
C ARG A 48 7.35 -8.57 -10.84
N SER A 49 6.11 -8.09 -10.77
CA SER A 49 5.00 -8.82 -10.12
C SER A 49 4.70 -10.14 -10.81
N HIS A 50 4.80 -10.19 -12.14
CA HIS A 50 4.63 -11.43 -12.90
C HIS A 50 5.77 -12.43 -12.61
N LEU A 51 7.03 -11.94 -12.61
CA LEU A 51 8.19 -12.76 -12.25
C LEU A 51 8.12 -13.29 -10.81
N ALA A 52 7.54 -12.51 -9.89
CA ALA A 52 7.29 -12.91 -8.51
C ALA A 52 6.08 -13.85 -8.32
N GLY A 53 5.33 -14.17 -9.39
CA GLY A 53 4.15 -15.02 -9.34
C GLY A 53 2.92 -14.37 -8.69
N LEU A 54 2.90 -13.04 -8.57
CA LEU A 54 1.82 -12.28 -7.93
C LEU A 54 0.71 -11.86 -8.90
N ILE A 55 0.97 -11.92 -10.20
CA ILE A 55 0.01 -11.59 -11.25
C ILE A 55 0.18 -12.54 -12.45
N ASP A 56 -0.92 -12.78 -13.15
CA ASP A 56 -0.97 -13.66 -14.30
C ASP A 56 -0.14 -13.15 -15.49
N VAL A 57 0.02 -13.99 -16.51
CA VAL A 57 0.81 -13.65 -17.72
C VAL A 57 0.23 -12.48 -18.51
N THR A 58 -1.09 -12.26 -18.45
CA THR A 58 -1.73 -11.11 -19.10
C THR A 58 -1.54 -9.81 -18.31
N LYS A 59 -1.05 -9.90 -17.06
CA LYS A 59 -0.91 -8.80 -16.10
C LYS A 59 -2.22 -8.10 -15.81
N LYS A 60 -3.34 -8.82 -15.90
CA LYS A 60 -4.69 -8.31 -15.62
C LYS A 60 -5.30 -8.93 -14.39
N LYS A 61 -4.86 -10.11 -13.97
CA LYS A 61 -5.42 -10.85 -12.84
C LYS A 61 -4.37 -11.07 -11.76
N VAL A 62 -4.55 -10.39 -10.63
CA VAL A 62 -3.70 -10.56 -9.44
C VAL A 62 -4.03 -11.90 -8.78
N HIS A 63 -2.99 -12.63 -8.39
CA HIS A 63 -3.11 -13.88 -7.64
C HIS A 63 -3.38 -13.56 -6.17
N ARG A 64 -4.67 -13.42 -5.83
CA ARG A 64 -5.19 -13.01 -4.51
C ARG A 64 -4.54 -13.76 -3.33
N LEU A 65 -4.41 -15.08 -3.43
CA LEU A 65 -3.77 -15.90 -2.40
C LEU A 65 -2.28 -15.59 -2.25
N SER A 66 -1.55 -15.48 -3.36
CA SER A 66 -0.10 -15.22 -3.37
C SER A 66 0.25 -13.83 -2.83
N ILE A 67 -0.51 -12.79 -3.23
CA ILE A 67 -0.29 -11.44 -2.69
C ILE A 67 -0.62 -11.37 -1.20
N MET A 68 -1.66 -12.06 -0.75
CA MET A 68 -2.02 -12.10 0.67
C MET A 68 -0.98 -12.86 1.51
N GLU A 69 -0.43 -13.96 1.00
CA GLU A 69 0.69 -14.68 1.63
C GLU A 69 1.91 -13.75 1.78
N PHE A 70 2.29 -13.03 0.73
CA PHE A 70 3.39 -12.06 0.77
C PHE A 70 3.15 -10.96 1.81
N ILE A 71 1.94 -10.40 1.84
CA ILE A 71 1.59 -9.34 2.81
C ILE A 71 1.69 -9.84 4.25
N LYS A 72 1.22 -11.05 4.54
CA LYS A 72 1.23 -11.62 5.90
C LYS A 72 2.63 -11.94 6.40
N TYR A 73 3.48 -12.48 5.53
CA TYR A 73 4.71 -13.13 5.96
C TYR A 73 5.99 -12.48 5.44
N GLY A 74 5.93 -11.74 4.33
CA GLY A 74 7.11 -11.16 3.67
C GLY A 74 7.20 -9.64 3.78
N LEU A 75 6.07 -8.93 3.69
CA LEU A 75 6.06 -7.48 3.44
C LEU A 75 6.83 -6.66 4.49
N HIS A 76 6.70 -6.97 5.78
CA HIS A 76 7.41 -6.23 6.84
C HIS A 76 8.92 -6.51 6.88
N TYR A 77 9.39 -7.61 6.30
CA TYR A 77 10.82 -7.90 6.18
C TYR A 77 11.43 -7.25 4.94
N VAL A 78 10.69 -7.21 3.83
CA VAL A 78 11.18 -6.67 2.55
C VAL A 78 11.10 -5.14 2.53
N PHE A 79 10.05 -4.55 3.13
CA PHE A 79 9.83 -3.11 3.18
C PHE A 79 9.67 -2.62 4.62
N PRO A 80 10.69 -2.81 5.49
CA PRO A 80 10.59 -2.46 6.90
C PRO A 80 10.38 -0.95 7.08
N GLN A 81 9.71 -0.58 8.17
CA GLN A 81 9.51 0.81 8.56
C GLN A 81 9.79 1.00 10.04
N ARG A 82 10.37 2.14 10.40
CA ARG A 82 10.44 2.63 11.77
C ARG A 82 9.75 3.99 11.86
N PRO A 83 9.11 4.34 12.99
CA PRO A 83 8.59 5.68 13.19
C PRO A 83 9.71 6.73 13.09
N GLY A 84 9.48 7.79 12.32
CA GLY A 84 10.41 8.89 12.15
C GLY A 84 10.14 10.06 13.09
N ALA A 85 10.61 11.25 12.69
CA ALA A 85 10.41 12.49 13.42
C ALA A 85 8.92 12.87 13.49
N ILE A 86 8.57 13.70 14.48
CA ILE A 86 7.22 14.26 14.58
C ILE A 86 7.06 15.35 13.52
N VAL A 87 6.11 15.15 12.61
CA VAL A 87 5.79 16.07 11.51
C VAL A 87 4.28 16.25 11.41
N THR A 88 3.84 17.18 10.57
CA THR A 88 2.44 17.31 10.18
C THR A 88 2.21 16.57 8.87
N GLY A 89 1.09 15.86 8.77
CA GLY A 89 0.83 15.01 7.63
C GLY A 89 -0.58 14.44 7.57
N ILE A 90 -0.78 13.55 6.60
CA ILE A 90 -2.01 12.78 6.42
C ILE A 90 -1.91 11.52 7.28
N ALA A 91 -2.98 11.19 8.00
CA ALA A 91 -2.98 10.05 8.91
C ALA A 91 -2.71 8.73 8.18
N THR A 92 -1.92 7.83 8.75
CA THR A 92 -1.73 6.47 8.21
C THR A 92 -1.66 5.45 9.34
N ALA A 93 -1.52 4.18 8.99
CA ALA A 93 -1.48 3.07 9.92
C ALA A 93 -2.68 3.10 10.88
N HIS A 94 -2.46 2.95 12.20
CA HIS A 94 -3.54 2.98 13.18
C HIS A 94 -4.21 4.36 13.32
N SER A 95 -3.57 5.44 12.88
CA SER A 95 -4.13 6.79 12.93
C SER A 95 -5.10 7.11 11.80
N HIS A 96 -5.13 6.28 10.75
CA HIS A 96 -6.11 6.47 9.68
C HIS A 96 -7.55 6.39 10.25
N PRO A 97 -8.50 7.22 9.77
CA PRO A 97 -9.83 7.37 10.39
C PRO A 97 -10.63 6.08 10.60
N PHE A 98 -10.46 5.10 9.71
CA PHE A 98 -11.03 3.77 9.89
C PHE A 98 -10.40 3.00 11.07
N TYR A 99 -9.07 2.94 11.16
CA TYR A 99 -8.36 2.12 12.14
C TYR A 99 -8.33 2.76 13.54
N GLN A 100 -8.37 4.09 13.64
CA GLN A 100 -8.40 4.80 14.93
C GLN A 100 -9.65 4.44 15.76
N ASN A 101 -10.74 4.01 15.10
CA ASN A 101 -11.96 3.57 15.79
C ASN A 101 -11.80 2.20 16.48
N HIS A 102 -10.70 1.49 16.23
CA HIS A 102 -10.41 0.18 16.78
C HIS A 102 -9.25 0.16 17.77
N PHE A 103 -8.44 1.23 17.81
CA PHE A 103 -7.23 1.31 18.60
C PHE A 103 -7.06 2.69 19.22
N GLU A 104 -6.86 2.72 20.53
CA GLU A 104 -6.36 3.91 21.21
C GLU A 104 -4.82 3.94 21.12
N SER A 105 -4.27 5.09 20.73
CA SER A 105 -2.83 5.32 20.70
C SER A 105 -2.50 6.73 21.19
N GLU A 106 -1.46 6.84 22.01
CA GLU A 106 -0.91 8.11 22.49
C GLU A 106 -0.12 8.86 21.41
N THR A 107 0.34 8.14 20.37
CA THR A 107 1.12 8.69 19.27
C THR A 107 0.45 8.38 17.94
N ASN A 108 0.40 9.38 17.07
CA ASN A 108 -0.12 9.23 15.71
C ASN A 108 0.98 8.87 14.72
N TYR A 109 0.58 8.19 13.64
CA TYR A 109 1.41 8.00 12.45
C TYR A 109 0.86 8.78 11.27
N VAL A 110 1.74 9.47 10.56
CA VAL A 110 1.37 10.30 9.43
C VAL A 110 2.35 10.13 8.26
N TRP A 111 1.83 10.24 7.05
CA TRP A 111 2.63 10.58 5.88
C TRP A 111 2.86 12.08 5.87
N GLU A 112 4.12 12.50 5.97
CA GLU A 112 4.49 13.92 5.87
C GLU A 112 3.90 14.54 4.60
N HIS A 113 3.09 15.59 4.78
CA HIS A 113 2.34 16.17 3.68
C HIS A 113 1.90 17.59 4.00
N GLU A 114 2.04 18.50 3.04
CA GLU A 114 1.72 19.93 3.21
C GLU A 114 0.24 20.17 3.51
N ASN A 115 -0.65 19.37 2.91
CA ASN A 115 -2.10 19.42 3.16
C ASN A 115 -2.54 18.57 4.38
N GLY A 116 -1.59 18.06 5.16
CA GLY A 116 -1.87 17.28 6.36
C GLY A 116 -2.39 18.15 7.51
N ASN A 117 -3.29 17.60 8.32
CA ASN A 117 -3.85 18.27 9.50
C ASN A 117 -3.56 17.53 10.82
N MET A 118 -2.87 16.39 10.76
CA MET A 118 -2.52 15.59 11.93
C MET A 118 -1.03 15.69 12.22
N ARG A 119 -0.67 15.87 13.49
CA ARG A 119 0.71 15.80 13.97
C ARG A 119 1.00 14.39 14.49
N GLY A 120 2.08 13.78 14.03
CA GLY A 120 2.46 12.42 14.40
C GLY A 120 3.86 12.04 13.97
N GLN A 121 4.34 10.87 14.35
CA GLN A 121 5.61 10.34 13.87
C GLN A 121 5.50 9.99 12.38
N SER A 122 6.51 10.35 11.60
CA SER A 122 6.49 10.12 10.17
C SER A 122 6.61 8.64 9.82
N VAL A 123 5.79 8.20 8.88
CA VAL A 123 5.90 6.92 8.19
C VAL A 123 6.24 7.21 6.74
N GLN A 124 7.25 6.53 6.20
CA GLN A 124 7.59 6.71 4.79
C GLN A 124 6.55 5.99 3.93
N PRO A 125 5.81 6.70 3.05
CA PRO A 125 4.89 6.07 2.12
C PRO A 125 5.66 5.11 1.19
N LEU A 126 5.00 4.05 0.70
CA LEU A 126 5.63 3.05 -0.18
C LEU A 126 6.19 3.65 -1.48
N TYR A 127 5.69 4.82 -1.89
CA TYR A 127 6.31 5.68 -2.89
C TYR A 127 5.89 7.13 -2.71
N LYS A 128 6.67 8.06 -3.28
CA LYS A 128 6.53 9.51 -3.09
C LYS A 128 5.10 10.05 -3.31
N GLY A 129 4.38 9.50 -4.30
CA GLY A 129 3.04 9.95 -4.69
C GLY A 129 1.89 9.33 -3.90
N LEU A 130 2.14 8.35 -3.02
CA LEU A 130 1.09 7.55 -2.40
C LEU A 130 0.11 8.39 -1.58
N ALA A 131 0.61 9.32 -0.77
CA ALA A 131 -0.25 10.17 0.06
C ALA A 131 -1.22 11.01 -0.79
N ASN A 132 -0.77 11.53 -1.94
CA ASN A 132 -1.62 12.26 -2.88
C ASN A 132 -2.63 11.35 -3.59
N ALA A 133 -2.21 10.15 -4.01
CA ALA A 133 -3.10 9.17 -4.62
C ALA A 133 -4.21 8.73 -3.64
N ALA A 134 -3.85 8.50 -2.37
CA ALA A 134 -4.76 8.11 -1.31
C ALA A 134 -5.84 9.18 -1.01
N LEU A 135 -5.50 10.47 -1.10
CA LEU A 135 -6.50 11.54 -0.94
C LEU A 135 -7.60 11.54 -2.02
N GLN A 136 -7.37 10.87 -3.15
CA GLN A 136 -8.32 10.81 -4.27
C GLN A 136 -9.10 9.48 -4.29
N ASP A 137 -8.75 8.53 -3.43
CA ASP A 137 -9.25 7.16 -3.44
C ASP A 137 -9.29 6.61 -2.02
N GLU A 138 -10.47 6.68 -1.39
CA GLU A 138 -10.68 6.28 0.01
C GLU A 138 -10.37 4.80 0.27
N GLU A 139 -10.63 3.94 -0.72
CA GLU A 139 -10.37 2.51 -0.57
C GLU A 139 -8.87 2.22 -0.66
N LEU A 140 -8.19 2.83 -1.63
CA LEU A 140 -6.73 2.79 -1.71
C LEU A 140 -6.08 3.35 -0.44
N TYR A 141 -6.63 4.42 0.13
CA TYR A 141 -6.16 5.03 1.37
C TYR A 141 -6.27 4.07 2.56
N LYS A 142 -7.45 3.48 2.77
CA LYS A 142 -7.69 2.48 3.83
C LYS A 142 -6.74 1.29 3.69
N MET A 143 -6.57 0.77 2.48
CA MET A 143 -5.72 -0.38 2.22
C MET A 143 -4.23 -0.05 2.44
N SER A 144 -3.78 1.11 1.97
CA SER A 144 -2.40 1.58 2.14
C SER A 144 -2.07 1.82 3.61
N ALA A 145 -3.00 2.39 4.39
CA ALA A 145 -2.84 2.51 5.84
C ALA A 145 -2.76 1.13 6.52
N GLY A 146 -3.55 0.15 6.10
CA GLY A 146 -3.45 -1.23 6.58
C GLY A 146 -2.07 -1.86 6.33
N ILE A 147 -1.46 -1.58 5.17
CA ILE A 147 -0.09 -2.01 4.86
C ILE A 147 0.93 -1.34 5.78
N ASP A 148 0.76 -0.05 6.08
CA ASP A 148 1.63 0.62 7.05
C ASP A 148 1.49 0.04 8.46
N ILE A 149 0.28 -0.39 8.89
CA ILE A 149 0.13 -1.15 10.15
C ILE A 149 1.01 -2.40 10.14
N ILE A 150 1.07 -3.15 9.02
CA ILE A 150 1.93 -4.33 8.90
C ILE A 150 3.41 -3.97 9.04
N ARG A 151 3.83 -2.82 8.51
CA ARG A 151 5.22 -2.36 8.54
C ARG A 151 5.64 -1.79 9.89
N VAL A 152 4.80 -1.01 10.58
CA VAL A 152 5.18 -0.22 11.77
C VAL A 152 4.32 -0.48 13.02
N GLY A 153 3.15 -1.08 12.90
CA GLY A 153 2.19 -1.26 13.99
C GLY A 153 2.57 -2.35 15.01
N LYS A 154 1.78 -2.46 16.07
CA LYS A 154 1.89 -3.48 17.14
C LYS A 154 1.24 -4.80 16.72
N ALA A 155 1.57 -5.89 17.41
CA ALA A 155 1.07 -7.23 17.08
C ALA A 155 -0.47 -7.32 16.98
N ARG A 156 -1.20 -6.64 17.88
CA ARG A 156 -2.66 -6.59 17.87
C ARG A 156 -3.20 -5.85 16.64
N GLU A 157 -2.61 -4.70 16.32
CA GLU A 157 -2.97 -3.88 15.15
C GLU A 157 -2.68 -4.66 13.85
N LYS A 158 -1.51 -5.30 13.75
CA LYS A 158 -1.14 -6.14 12.60
C LYS A 158 -2.14 -7.26 12.35
N LYS A 159 -2.56 -7.98 13.40
CA LYS A 159 -3.55 -9.06 13.27
C LYS A 159 -4.89 -8.53 12.72
N PHE A 160 -5.32 -7.37 13.18
CA PHE A 160 -6.55 -6.74 12.70
C PHE A 160 -6.41 -6.24 11.25
N ALA A 161 -5.31 -5.56 10.93
CA ALA A 161 -5.04 -5.09 9.58
C ALA A 161 -4.98 -6.25 8.58
N ILE A 162 -4.36 -7.37 8.93
CA ILE A 162 -4.36 -8.58 8.11
C ILE A 162 -5.80 -9.05 7.84
N ALA A 163 -6.64 -9.14 8.87
CA ALA A 163 -8.03 -9.58 8.72
C ALA A 163 -8.86 -8.60 7.86
N GLU A 164 -8.61 -7.29 7.94
CA GLU A 164 -9.25 -6.30 7.09
C GLU A 164 -8.79 -6.37 5.63
N LEU A 165 -7.48 -6.57 5.41
CA LEU A 165 -6.94 -6.76 4.06
C LEU A 165 -7.44 -8.05 3.43
N GLU A 166 -7.59 -9.14 4.19
CA GLU A 166 -8.17 -10.40 3.71
C GLU A 166 -9.58 -10.20 3.17
N LYS A 167 -10.44 -9.43 3.86
CA LYS A 167 -11.82 -9.16 3.41
C LYS A 167 -11.89 -8.43 2.07
N ALA A 168 -10.90 -7.60 1.76
CA ALA A 168 -10.83 -6.86 0.50
C ALA A 168 -10.16 -7.66 -0.62
N ILE A 169 -9.27 -8.59 -0.27
CA ILE A 169 -8.44 -9.30 -1.25
C ILE A 169 -8.99 -10.69 -1.59
N LEU A 170 -9.62 -11.41 -0.66
CA LEU A 170 -10.05 -12.81 -0.83
C LEU A 170 -11.56 -12.90 -1.10
#